data_AF-A0A075B1J1-F1
#
_entry.id   AF-A0A075B1J1-F1
#
_cell.length_a   1.000
_cell.length_b   1.000
_cell.length_c   1.000
_cell.angle_alpha   90.00
_cell.angle_beta   90.00
_cell.angle_gamma   90.00
#
_symmetry.space_group_name_H-M   'P 1'
#
loop_
_entity.id
_entity.type
_entity.pdbx_description
1 polymer ?
#
loop_
_entity_poly.entity_id
_entity_poly.type
_entity_poly.pdbx_seq_one_letter_code
_entity_poly.pdbx_strand_id
1 'polypeptide(L)'
;MDKFSYWGHHYEYICTHSVDNTDYDVDCNEEFGIVFKSSIGNIRLLLGAEVDCSQLVKDPVKILEEFIEIKTNKDIHNDKQEESFFRYKLPKVWLQSYLAGIPEIKFGYRNEKGLVVRQKSYLTKDLPKIADKKYNMSGNKIEIEKSGAQYEFVPLSIKTLVENNPEI
;
A
#
# COMPACT_ATOMS: atom_id res chain seq x y z
N MET A 1 3.20 21.96 4.62
CA MET A 1 2.46 20.71 4.42
C MET A 1 1.02 20.88 4.87
N ASP A 2 0.03 20.30 4.17
CA ASP A 2 -1.36 20.35 4.65
C ASP A 2 -1.57 19.39 5.84
N LYS A 3 -2.61 19.66 6.64
CA LYS A 3 -2.87 18.95 7.89
C LYS A 3 -3.11 17.45 7.69
N PHE A 4 -3.69 17.03 6.57
CA PHE A 4 -3.95 15.62 6.31
C PHE A 4 -2.70 14.88 5.84
N SER A 5 -1.85 15.54 5.04
CA SER A 5 -0.54 15.01 4.66
C SER A 5 0.37 14.83 5.88
N TYR A 6 0.46 15.83 6.77
CA TYR A 6 1.24 15.71 8.00
C TYR A 6 0.79 14.53 8.88
N TRP A 7 -0.53 14.31 9.00
CA TRP A 7 -1.04 13.16 9.75
C TRP A 7 -0.71 11.80 9.14
N GLY A 8 -0.48 11.74 7.82
CA GLY A 8 0.05 10.55 7.14
C GLY A 8 1.47 10.25 7.63
N HIS A 9 2.39 11.19 7.39
CA HIS A 9 3.79 11.04 7.79
C HIS A 9 3.97 10.84 9.29
N HIS A 10 3.19 11.54 10.12
CA HIS A 10 3.23 11.34 11.57
C HIS A 10 2.79 9.92 11.98
N TYR A 11 1.84 9.32 11.26
CA TYR A 11 1.42 7.94 11.52
C TYR A 11 2.46 6.92 11.02
N GLU A 12 3.07 7.15 9.86
CA GLU A 12 4.20 6.37 9.36
C GLU A 12 5.33 6.36 10.39
N TYR A 13 5.72 7.54 10.87
CA TYR A 13 6.76 7.69 11.89
C TYR A 13 6.46 6.87 13.15
N ILE A 14 5.26 6.97 13.71
CA ILE A 14 4.85 6.19 14.89
C ILE A 14 4.93 4.68 14.62
N CYS A 15 4.64 4.26 13.39
CA CYS A 15 4.64 2.84 13.03
C CYS A 15 6.06 2.29 12.81
N THR A 16 7.04 3.14 12.55
CA THR A 16 8.43 2.74 12.22
C THR A 16 9.44 3.05 13.33
N HIS A 17 9.12 3.94 14.26
CA HIS A 17 10.01 4.37 15.33
C HIS A 17 9.57 3.88 16.71
N SER A 18 10.55 3.69 17.60
CA SER A 18 10.31 3.35 19.01
C SER A 18 9.77 4.59 19.74
N VAL A 19 8.64 4.47 20.42
CA VAL A 19 7.86 5.57 21.03
C VAL A 19 8.53 6.22 22.25
N ASP A 20 9.81 5.99 22.47
CA ASP A 20 10.54 6.43 23.67
C ASP A 20 10.81 7.94 23.70
N ASN A 21 10.61 8.64 22.58
CA ASN A 21 10.64 10.09 22.50
C ASN A 21 9.31 10.60 21.93
N THR A 22 8.64 11.47 22.67
CA THR A 22 7.43 12.18 22.21
C THR A 22 7.72 13.57 21.66
N ASP A 23 8.99 13.98 21.66
CA ASP A 23 9.47 15.26 21.16
C ASP A 23 10.35 15.01 19.93
N TYR A 24 9.70 14.77 18.80
CA TYR A 24 10.36 14.56 17.51
C TYR A 24 9.68 15.41 16.45
N ASP A 25 10.49 15.96 15.54
CA ASP A 25 10.02 16.61 14.34
C ASP A 25 9.90 15.55 13.23
N VAL A 26 8.77 15.54 12.51
CA VAL A 26 8.56 14.57 11.42
C VAL A 26 9.18 15.17 10.17
N ASP A 27 10.37 14.71 9.79
CA ASP A 27 10.93 15.05 8.49
C ASP A 27 10.13 14.35 7.39
N CYS A 28 9.41 15.14 6.60
CA CYS A 28 8.57 14.63 5.52
C CYS A 28 9.31 14.63 4.17
N ASN A 29 10.62 14.93 4.15
CA ASN A 29 11.45 14.86 2.95
C ASN A 29 12.24 13.54 2.85
N GLU A 30 12.30 12.76 3.94
CA GLU A 30 12.93 11.46 3.92
C GLU A 30 11.99 10.43 3.28
N GLU A 31 12.45 9.81 2.20
CA GLU A 31 11.71 8.80 1.46
C GLU A 31 12.64 7.61 1.16
N PHE A 32 12.10 6.40 1.19
CA PHE A 32 12.80 5.20 0.73
C PHE A 32 12.11 4.65 -0.52
N GLY A 33 12.87 4.57 -1.61
CA GLY A 33 12.38 4.10 -2.90
C GLY A 33 13.07 2.83 -3.37
N ILE A 34 12.31 1.98 -4.06
CA ILE A 34 12.81 0.79 -4.75
C ILE A 34 12.66 0.94 -6.26
N VAL A 35 13.54 0.27 -7.01
CA VAL A 35 13.41 0.09 -8.46
C VAL A 35 13.34 -1.39 -8.77
N PHE A 36 12.32 -1.80 -9.52
CA PHE A 36 12.07 -3.21 -9.80
C PHE A 36 11.54 -3.44 -11.21
N LYS A 37 11.76 -4.65 -11.71
CA LYS A 37 11.26 -5.12 -13.01
C LYS A 37 9.93 -5.83 -12.78
N SER A 38 8.94 -5.51 -13.62
CA SER A 38 7.62 -6.15 -13.60
C SER A 38 7.13 -6.42 -15.03
N SER A 39 5.99 -7.08 -15.18
CA SER A 39 5.39 -7.34 -16.48
C SER A 39 3.87 -7.37 -16.41
N ILE A 40 3.22 -6.77 -17.41
CA ILE A 40 1.78 -6.87 -17.65
C ILE A 40 1.59 -7.56 -19.00
N GLY A 41 1.17 -8.83 -18.96
CA GLY A 41 1.20 -9.70 -20.14
C GLY A 41 2.61 -9.77 -20.73
N ASN A 42 2.76 -9.39 -21.99
CA ASN A 42 4.05 -9.38 -22.69
C ASN A 42 4.83 -8.06 -22.56
N ILE A 43 4.26 -7.05 -21.89
CA ILE A 43 4.90 -5.75 -21.71
C ILE A 43 5.78 -5.81 -20.48
N ARG A 44 7.08 -5.64 -20.66
CA ARG A 44 8.06 -5.52 -19.56
C ARG A 44 8.12 -4.07 -19.09
N LEU A 45 8.09 -3.87 -17.78
CA LEU A 45 8.11 -2.58 -17.11
C LEU A 45 9.34 -2.50 -16.19
N LEU A 46 9.96 -1.33 -16.14
CA LEU A 46 10.89 -0.93 -15.09
C LEU A 46 10.22 0.19 -14.30
N LEU A 47 9.95 -0.06 -13.02
CA LEU A 47 9.15 0.82 -12.17
C LEU A 47 9.96 1.25 -10.96
N GLY A 48 9.71 2.47 -10.49
CA GLY A 48 10.10 2.96 -9.18
C GLY A 48 8.88 3.03 -8.27
N ALA A 49 9.05 2.73 -6.98
CA ALA A 49 8.01 2.90 -5.97
C ALA A 49 8.62 3.35 -4.64
N GLU A 50 7.99 4.33 -4.01
CA GLU A 50 8.21 4.65 -2.59
C GLU A 50 7.68 3.49 -1.72
N VAL A 51 8.35 3.20 -0.62
CA VAL A 51 7.99 2.14 0.33
C VAL A 51 8.10 2.67 1.75
N ASP A 52 7.01 2.53 2.51
CA ASP A 52 6.92 3.14 3.85
C ASP A 52 7.77 2.39 4.89
N CYS A 53 7.70 1.06 4.93
CA CYS A 53 8.55 0.26 5.82
C CYS A 53 8.65 -1.21 5.42
N SER A 54 9.52 -1.96 6.12
CA SER A 54 9.62 -3.41 6.04
C SER A 54 9.52 -4.08 7.41
N GLN A 55 9.11 -5.34 7.44
CA GLN A 55 9.30 -6.19 8.62
C GLN A 55 10.79 -6.42 8.87
N LEU A 56 11.18 -6.71 10.13
CA LEU A 56 12.58 -6.79 10.61
C LEU A 56 13.38 -8.01 10.06
N VAL A 57 12.94 -8.64 8.97
CA VAL A 57 13.54 -9.87 8.47
C VAL A 57 14.75 -9.55 7.60
N LYS A 58 15.88 -10.16 7.96
CA LYS A 58 17.22 -9.95 7.38
C LYS A 58 17.50 -10.83 6.14
N ASP A 59 16.47 -11.28 5.42
CA ASP A 59 16.67 -12.08 4.21
C ASP A 59 16.59 -11.18 2.96
N PRO A 60 17.74 -10.81 2.36
CA PRO A 60 17.76 -9.93 1.19
C PRO A 60 17.05 -10.56 -0.03
N VAL A 61 16.85 -11.89 -0.06
CA VAL A 61 16.16 -12.56 -1.16
C VAL A 61 14.66 -12.33 -1.12
N LYS A 62 14.09 -12.07 0.06
CA LYS A 62 12.64 -11.93 0.27
C LYS A 62 12.19 -10.51 0.61
N ILE A 63 13.07 -9.52 0.45
CA ILE A 63 12.81 -8.15 0.90
C ILE A 63 11.48 -7.56 0.40
N LEU A 64 11.03 -7.92 -0.80
CA LEU A 64 9.74 -7.48 -1.34
C LEU A 64 8.53 -8.05 -0.58
N GLU A 65 8.66 -9.26 -0.01
CA GLU A 65 7.62 -9.91 0.79
C GLU A 65 7.52 -9.31 2.20
N GLU A 66 8.48 -8.47 2.58
CA GLU A 66 8.56 -7.88 3.92
C GLU A 66 7.98 -6.45 3.95
N PHE A 67 7.72 -5.84 2.79
CA PHE A 67 7.25 -4.47 2.73
C PHE A 67 5.80 -4.30 3.22
N ILE A 68 5.55 -3.17 3.88
CA ILE A 68 4.25 -2.79 4.38
C ILE A 68 3.96 -1.36 3.91
N GLU A 69 2.81 -1.18 3.26
CA GLU A 69 2.26 0.13 2.96
C GLU A 69 1.48 0.63 4.19
N ILE A 70 1.72 1.86 4.62
CA ILE A 70 1.05 2.52 5.72
C ILE A 70 0.11 3.58 5.15
N LYS A 71 -1.16 3.52 5.55
CA LYS A 71 -2.15 4.55 5.18
C LYS A 71 -2.96 4.99 6.37
N THR A 72 -3.39 6.25 6.38
CA THR A 72 -4.40 6.72 7.34
C THR A 72 -5.77 6.79 6.70
N ASN A 73 -6.84 6.63 7.49
CA ASN A 73 -8.21 6.93 7.08
C ASN A 73 -8.97 7.59 8.23
N LYS A 74 -9.98 8.42 7.93
CA LYS A 74 -10.92 8.83 8.97
C LYS A 74 -11.63 7.59 9.54
N ASP A 75 -11.89 7.57 10.83
CA ASP A 75 -12.61 6.46 11.44
C ASP A 75 -14.02 6.32 10.83
N ILE A 76 -14.45 5.07 10.69
CA ILE A 76 -15.66 4.67 9.98
C ILE A 76 -16.67 4.24 11.03
N HIS A 77 -17.77 4.99 11.12
CA HIS A 77 -18.82 4.78 12.13
C HIS A 77 -20.17 4.41 11.51
N ASN A 78 -20.30 4.42 10.19
CA ASN A 78 -21.53 4.06 9.49
C ASN A 78 -21.27 3.51 8.09
N ASP A 79 -22.30 2.86 7.53
CA ASP A 79 -22.25 2.15 6.26
C ASP A 79 -21.89 3.06 5.08
N LYS A 80 -22.33 4.33 5.09
CA LYS A 80 -22.04 5.30 4.02
C LYS A 80 -20.54 5.66 3.99
N GLN A 81 -19.94 5.87 5.16
CA GLN A 81 -18.49 6.10 5.27
C GLN A 81 -17.71 4.87 4.84
N GLU A 82 -18.22 3.68 5.17
CA GLU A 82 -17.59 2.44 4.78
C GLU A 82 -17.66 2.21 3.27
N GLU A 83 -18.83 2.38 2.66
CA GLU A 83 -19.00 2.32 1.20
C GLU A 83 -18.06 3.30 0.50
N SER A 84 -17.96 4.54 1.00
CA SER A 84 -17.04 5.53 0.45
C SER A 84 -15.58 5.08 0.52
N PHE A 85 -15.16 4.48 1.63
CA PHE A 85 -13.83 3.90 1.78
C PHE A 85 -13.56 2.80 0.75
N PHE A 86 -14.47 1.83 0.63
CA PHE A 86 -14.32 0.70 -0.29
C PHE A 86 -14.44 1.09 -1.76
N ARG A 87 -15.23 2.12 -2.08
CA ARG A 87 -15.48 2.55 -3.46
C ARG A 87 -14.43 3.51 -4.01
N TYR A 88 -13.92 4.42 -3.19
CA TYR A 88 -13.10 5.52 -3.69
C TYR A 88 -11.66 5.50 -3.21
N LYS A 89 -11.39 5.01 -2.00
CA LYS A 89 -10.04 5.04 -1.42
C LYS A 89 -9.32 3.72 -1.57
N LEU A 90 -9.96 2.63 -1.15
CA LEU A 90 -9.37 1.31 -1.13
C LEU A 90 -8.85 0.85 -2.51
N PRO A 91 -9.54 1.10 -3.64
CA PRO A 91 -9.03 0.68 -4.95
C PRO A 91 -7.73 1.37 -5.35
N LYS A 92 -7.55 2.65 -4.95
CA LYS A 92 -6.32 3.41 -5.26
C LYS A 92 -5.14 2.86 -4.46
N VAL A 93 -5.34 2.63 -3.17
CA VAL A 93 -4.32 2.06 -2.28
C VAL A 93 -3.97 0.63 -2.73
N TRP A 94 -4.98 -0.19 -3.03
CA TRP A 94 -4.76 -1.53 -3.56
C TRP A 94 -3.92 -1.51 -4.83
N LEU A 95 -4.26 -0.67 -5.81
CA LEU A 95 -3.54 -0.61 -7.08
C LEU A 95 -2.07 -0.18 -6.89
N GLN A 96 -1.82 0.81 -6.03
CA GLN A 96 -0.47 1.27 -5.68
C GLN A 96 0.36 0.11 -5.11
N SER A 97 -0.11 -0.52 -4.04
CA SER A 97 0.62 -1.61 -3.38
C SER A 97 0.74 -2.85 -4.28
N TYR A 98 -0.29 -3.17 -5.07
CA TYR A 98 -0.27 -4.30 -5.99
C TYR A 98 0.79 -4.13 -7.08
N LEU A 99 0.88 -2.95 -7.70
CA LEU A 99 1.88 -2.66 -8.72
C LEU A 99 3.30 -2.65 -8.14
N ALA A 100 3.47 -2.17 -6.91
CA ALA A 100 4.73 -2.17 -6.18
C ALA A 100 5.14 -3.55 -5.62
N GLY A 101 4.24 -4.54 -5.68
CA GLY A 101 4.49 -5.87 -5.10
C GLY A 101 4.44 -5.91 -3.57
N ILE A 102 3.88 -4.89 -2.92
CA ILE A 102 3.78 -4.78 -1.46
C ILE A 102 2.64 -5.68 -0.95
N PRO A 103 2.93 -6.69 -0.11
CA PRO A 103 1.95 -7.71 0.29
C PRO A 103 0.95 -7.28 1.35
N GLU A 104 1.30 -6.31 2.20
CA GLU A 104 0.47 -5.86 3.33
C GLU A 104 0.24 -4.35 3.28
N ILE A 105 -0.98 -3.94 3.60
CA ILE A 105 -1.38 -2.54 3.79
C ILE A 105 -1.92 -2.37 5.21
N LYS A 106 -1.27 -1.54 6.02
CA LYS A 106 -1.68 -1.19 7.38
C LYS A 106 -2.42 0.15 7.40
N PHE A 107 -3.71 0.11 7.76
CA PHE A 107 -4.51 1.31 7.95
C PHE A 107 -4.56 1.77 9.41
N GLY A 108 -4.21 3.04 9.66
CA GLY A 108 -4.51 3.77 10.88
C GLY A 108 -5.80 4.56 10.74
N TYR A 109 -6.82 4.24 11.52
CA TYR A 109 -8.08 4.97 11.51
C TYR A 109 -8.06 6.06 12.56
N ARG A 110 -8.13 7.32 12.12
CA ARG A 110 -7.99 8.51 12.95
C ARG A 110 -9.31 9.23 13.17
N ASN A 111 -9.41 9.89 14.32
CA ASN A 111 -10.50 10.82 14.60
C ASN A 111 -10.27 12.19 13.92
N GLU A 112 -11.19 13.13 14.16
CA GLU A 112 -11.14 14.49 13.61
C GLU A 112 -9.96 15.33 14.12
N LYS A 113 -9.33 14.92 15.22
CA LYS A 113 -8.16 15.58 15.81
C LYS A 113 -6.85 15.04 15.25
N GLY A 114 -6.89 14.01 14.39
CA GLY A 114 -5.69 13.40 13.81
C GLY A 114 -5.16 12.20 14.60
N LEU A 115 -5.75 11.87 15.74
CA LEU A 115 -5.29 10.77 16.58
C LEU A 115 -5.81 9.45 16.03
N VAL A 116 -4.91 8.49 15.80
CA VAL A 116 -5.26 7.12 15.40
C VAL A 116 -5.89 6.40 16.60
N VAL A 117 -7.14 5.98 16.43
CA VAL A 117 -7.95 5.32 17.48
C VAL A 117 -8.06 3.81 17.30
N ARG A 118 -7.78 3.30 16.09
CA ARG A 118 -7.67 1.87 15.80
C ARG A 118 -6.82 1.61 14.56
N GLN A 119 -6.29 0.40 14.45
CA GLN A 119 -5.50 -0.05 13.30
C GLN A 119 -6.12 -1.29 12.66
N LYS A 120 -5.87 -1.50 11.37
CA LYS A 120 -6.22 -2.74 10.67
C LYS A 120 -5.30 -2.98 9.49
N SER A 121 -4.72 -4.18 9.43
CA SER A 121 -3.96 -4.63 8.26
C SER A 121 -4.84 -5.39 7.27
N TYR A 122 -4.48 -5.28 5.99
CA TYR A 122 -5.07 -6.03 4.90
C TYR A 122 -3.97 -6.62 4.04
N LEU A 123 -4.15 -7.87 3.60
CA LEU A 123 -3.29 -8.43 2.56
C LEU A 123 -3.74 -7.87 1.21
N THR A 124 -2.80 -7.32 0.44
CA THR A 124 -3.05 -6.68 -0.86
C THR A 124 -3.79 -7.64 -1.81
N LYS A 125 -3.42 -8.92 -1.81
CA LYS A 125 -4.04 -9.96 -2.64
C LYS A 125 -5.52 -10.24 -2.30
N ASP A 126 -5.94 -9.98 -1.07
CA ASP A 126 -7.29 -10.32 -0.59
C ASP A 126 -8.27 -9.15 -0.75
N LEU A 127 -7.77 -7.92 -0.89
CA LEU A 127 -8.60 -6.71 -1.00
C LEU A 127 -9.68 -6.77 -2.08
N PRO A 128 -9.41 -7.27 -3.31
CA PRO A 128 -10.44 -7.38 -4.33
C PRO A 128 -11.61 -8.27 -3.91
N LYS A 129 -11.31 -9.42 -3.27
CA LYS A 129 -12.33 -10.36 -2.77
C LYS A 129 -13.14 -9.75 -1.63
N ILE A 130 -12.48 -9.00 -0.74
CA ILE A 130 -13.14 -8.32 0.37
C ILE A 130 -14.09 -7.24 -0.16
N ALA A 131 -13.64 -6.44 -1.13
CA ALA A 131 -14.46 -5.38 -1.74
C ALA A 131 -15.67 -5.96 -2.49
N ASP A 132 -15.49 -7.06 -3.22
CA ASP A 132 -16.56 -7.71 -3.96
C ASP A 132 -17.62 -8.32 -3.04
N LYS A 133 -17.21 -9.11 -2.05
CA LYS A 133 -18.14 -9.73 -1.08
C LYS A 133 -19.01 -8.70 -0.36
N LYS A 134 -18.47 -7.50 -0.10
CA LYS A 134 -19.13 -6.50 0.75
C LYS A 134 -19.99 -5.50 -0.01
N TYR A 135 -19.59 -5.12 -1.23
CA TYR A 135 -20.26 -4.05 -1.99
C TYR A 135 -20.59 -4.43 -3.43
N ASN A 136 -20.46 -5.71 -3.80
CA ASN A 136 -20.69 -6.19 -5.16
C ASN A 136 -19.89 -5.37 -6.20
N MET A 137 -18.64 -5.04 -5.85
CA MET A 137 -17.76 -4.15 -6.60
C MET A 137 -17.17 -4.80 -7.85
N SER A 138 -17.50 -6.07 -8.15
CA SER A 138 -17.28 -6.71 -9.46
C SER A 138 -17.89 -5.94 -10.64
N GLY A 139 -18.80 -5.00 -10.38
CA GLY A 139 -19.26 -4.00 -11.36
C GLY A 139 -18.21 -2.93 -11.76
N ASN A 140 -17.10 -2.81 -11.02
CA ASN A 140 -15.91 -2.05 -11.42
C ASN A 140 -14.86 -2.97 -12.04
N LYS A 141 -15.29 -3.85 -12.95
CA LYS A 141 -14.41 -4.28 -14.03
C LYS A 141 -13.94 -3.02 -14.72
N ILE A 142 -12.69 -2.62 -14.48
CA ILE A 142 -12.00 -1.73 -15.41
C ILE A 142 -11.82 -2.58 -16.66
N GLU A 143 -12.81 -2.55 -17.55
CA GLU A 143 -12.66 -2.99 -18.93
C GLU A 143 -11.63 -2.06 -19.57
N ILE A 144 -10.38 -2.50 -19.60
CA ILE A 144 -9.39 -2.02 -20.57
C ILE A 144 -9.73 -2.67 -21.92
N GLU A 145 -10.96 -2.49 -22.38
CA GLU A 145 -11.41 -2.89 -23.71
C GLU A 145 -11.02 -1.80 -24.71
N LYS A 146 -9.73 -1.83 -25.09
CA LYS A 146 -9.28 -1.52 -26.46
C LYS A 146 -7.84 -1.96 -26.75
N SER A 147 -7.33 -2.98 -26.04
CA SER A 147 -6.03 -3.59 -26.36
C SER A 147 -5.94 -5.10 -26.11
N GLY A 148 -7.06 -5.83 -26.06
CA GLY A 148 -7.04 -7.30 -26.12
C GLY A 148 -6.45 -8.03 -24.90
N ALA A 149 -6.46 -7.41 -23.71
CA ALA A 149 -6.06 -8.09 -22.48
C ALA A 149 -7.28 -8.65 -21.74
N GLN A 150 -7.49 -9.96 -21.79
CA GLN A 150 -8.36 -10.66 -20.85
C GLN A 150 -7.63 -10.75 -19.50
N TYR A 151 -8.20 -10.17 -18.45
CA TYR A 151 -7.71 -10.37 -17.08
C TYR A 151 -8.55 -11.45 -16.41
N GLU A 152 -8.00 -12.65 -16.34
CA GLU A 152 -8.23 -13.54 -15.22
C GLU A 152 -7.41 -13.02 -14.02
N PHE A 153 -7.79 -13.34 -12.77
CA PHE A 153 -6.92 -13.20 -11.61
C PHE A 153 -5.74 -14.18 -11.78
N VAL A 154 -4.81 -13.85 -12.68
CA VAL A 154 -3.56 -14.58 -12.85
C VAL A 154 -2.63 -14.07 -11.76
N PRO A 155 -2.06 -14.94 -10.90
CA PRO A 155 -0.99 -14.55 -10.00
C PRO A 155 0.12 -13.92 -10.86
N LEU A 156 0.34 -12.61 -10.73
CA LEU A 156 1.47 -11.97 -11.38
C LEU A 156 2.73 -12.64 -10.80
N SER A 157 3.43 -13.44 -11.60
CA SER A 157 4.74 -13.93 -11.19
C SER A 157 5.73 -12.77 -11.32
N ILE A 158 5.91 -12.00 -10.26
CA ILE A 158 6.98 -11.01 -10.19
C ILE A 158 8.29 -11.78 -10.07
N LYS A 159 9.05 -11.86 -11.18
CA LYS A 159 10.44 -12.32 -11.14
C LYS A 159 11.34 -11.09 -11.00
N THR A 160 11.70 -10.77 -9.76
CA THR A 160 12.67 -9.72 -9.46
C THR A 160 14.07 -10.25 -9.73
N LEU A 161 14.80 -9.60 -10.64
CA LEU A 161 16.25 -9.73 -10.72
C LEU A 161 16.81 -8.68 -9.74
N VAL A 162 17.21 -9.13 -8.55
CA VAL A 162 18.05 -8.31 -7.66
C VAL A 162 19.46 -8.35 -8.25
N GLU A 163 19.89 -7.25 -8.86
CA GLU A 163 21.29 -7.07 -9.23
C GLU A 163 22.04 -6.74 -7.93
N ASN A 164 22.72 -7.75 -7.36
CA ASN A 164 23.62 -7.56 -6.23
C ASN A 164 24.77 -6.65 -6.67
N ASN A 165 24.76 -5.39 -6.25
CA ASN A 165 25.95 -4.54 -6.26
C ASN A 165 26.57 -4.58 -4.85
N PRO A 166 27.72 -5.25 -4.66
CA PRO A 166 28.33 -5.44 -3.34
C PRO A 166 29.09 -4.21 -2.81
N GLU A 167 28.82 -3.00 -3.31
CA GLU A 167 29.55 -1.79 -2.89
C GLU A 167 28.59 -0.63 -2.61
N ILE A 168 28.02 -0.61 -1.39
CA ILE A 168 27.77 0.60 -0.56
C ILE A 168 27.94 0.19 0.90
#